data_AF-A0A1M2W1X0-F1
#
_entry.id   AF-A0A1M2W1X0-F1
#
_cell.length_a   1.000
_cell.length_b   1.000
_cell.length_c   1.000
_cell.angle_alpha   90.00
_cell.angle_beta   90.00
_cell.angle_gamma   90.00
#
_symmetry.space_group_name_H-M   'P 1'
#
loop_
_entity.id
_entity.type
_entity.pdbx_description
1 polymer ?
#
loop_
_entity_poly.entity_id
_entity_poly.type
_entity_poly.pdbx_seq_one_letter_code
_entity_poly.pdbx_strand_id
1 'polypeptide(L)'
;MGFVADVLDGIGTIVGVVPSTRPPSDYGPSDVDHLTEEEMRSLPKRPTLSEELGVELGDNNILRLTDGTVDKIVFDGPEPSEATTLDMVFRNTTIPVPRVRRVIGTGEDVSIIMDYIKGRQLGHVWPTMSFFEKLRVGFILRRYIRQLRTIRHSRAVVPGPAAPGFEARVCQSHIFGTRQPQRGPFASYAELAAFWNERNRSSMEIETTYWNVPPEEAQACHKEPFDDSHPLVLTHGDLNMRNVLVGDDGRLWLIDWGASGFYPIWFEFTIMTYQAKVIGAPIEDDVFWMRLMPFICGPYYHQARWHSRASSSLNFL
;
A
#
# COMPACT_ATOMS: atom_id res chain seq x y z
N MET A 1 -7.72 -22.17 -9.08
CA MET A 1 -6.47 -21.53 -9.59
C MET A 1 -5.40 -21.30 -8.52
N GLY A 2 -5.73 -21.05 -7.23
CA GLY A 2 -4.73 -20.80 -6.18
C GLY A 2 -3.67 -21.90 -6.03
N PHE A 3 -4.08 -23.16 -5.89
CA PHE A 3 -3.14 -24.30 -5.76
C PHE A 3 -2.20 -24.45 -6.96
N VAL A 4 -2.72 -24.33 -8.19
CA VAL A 4 -1.90 -24.40 -9.41
C VAL A 4 -0.93 -23.23 -9.49
N ALA A 5 -1.34 -22.04 -9.09
CA ALA A 5 -0.44 -20.88 -9.00
C ALA A 5 0.63 -21.06 -7.92
N ASP A 6 0.30 -21.65 -6.77
CA ASP A 6 1.27 -21.93 -5.71
C ASP A 6 2.33 -22.95 -6.16
N VAL A 7 1.92 -23.96 -6.93
CA VAL A 7 2.82 -24.93 -7.57
C VAL A 7 3.68 -24.26 -8.65
N LEU A 8 3.10 -23.40 -9.48
CA LEU A 8 3.85 -22.66 -10.51
C LEU A 8 4.83 -21.64 -9.93
N ASP A 9 4.49 -20.96 -8.83
CA ASP A 9 5.39 -20.05 -8.11
C ASP A 9 6.58 -20.81 -7.52
N GLY A 10 6.31 -21.97 -6.91
CA GLY A 10 7.33 -22.86 -6.38
C GLY A 10 8.25 -23.39 -7.47
N ILE A 11 7.69 -23.89 -8.57
CA ILE A 11 8.46 -24.36 -9.74
C ILE A 11 9.25 -23.20 -10.37
N GLY A 12 8.65 -22.02 -10.53
CA GLY A 12 9.33 -20.84 -11.09
C GLY A 12 10.55 -20.41 -10.29
N THR A 13 10.48 -20.55 -8.95
CA THR A 13 11.61 -20.27 -8.05
C THR A 13 12.66 -21.37 -8.12
N ILE A 14 12.25 -22.65 -8.16
CA ILE A 14 13.15 -23.80 -8.28
C ILE A 14 13.90 -23.80 -9.62
N VAL A 15 13.24 -23.40 -10.71
CA VAL A 15 13.78 -23.40 -12.08
C VAL A 15 14.54 -22.09 -12.39
N GLY A 16 14.63 -21.16 -11.44
CA GLY A 16 15.42 -19.92 -11.59
C GLY A 16 14.79 -18.85 -12.49
N VAL A 17 13.51 -19.02 -12.87
CA VAL A 17 12.74 -18.03 -13.65
C VAL A 17 12.28 -16.87 -12.74
N VAL A 18 12.17 -17.12 -11.44
CA VAL A 18 11.89 -16.16 -10.39
C VAL A 18 13.18 -15.87 -9.62
N PRO A 19 13.64 -14.60 -9.56
CA PRO A 19 14.79 -14.24 -8.74
C PRO A 19 14.53 -14.58 -7.27
N SER A 20 15.41 -15.37 -6.67
CA SER A 20 15.43 -15.67 -5.23
C SER A 20 16.12 -14.59 -4.41
N THR A 21 16.92 -13.74 -5.06
CA THR A 21 17.65 -12.63 -4.46
C THR A 21 17.44 -11.34 -5.24
N ARG A 22 17.56 -10.21 -4.55
CA ARG A 22 17.56 -8.89 -5.18
C ARG A 22 18.80 -8.74 -6.10
N PRO A 23 18.68 -8.13 -7.29
CA PRO A 23 19.82 -7.88 -8.16
C PRO A 23 20.90 -7.01 -7.47
N PRO A 24 22.20 -7.29 -7.66
CA PRO A 24 23.27 -6.45 -7.11
C PRO A 24 23.21 -4.98 -7.56
N SER A 25 22.65 -4.72 -8.76
CA SER A 25 22.44 -3.38 -9.29
C SER A 25 21.56 -2.50 -8.40
N ASP A 26 20.59 -3.08 -7.69
CA ASP A 26 19.71 -2.34 -6.77
C ASP A 26 20.50 -1.74 -5.57
N TYR A 27 21.70 -2.27 -5.30
CA TYR A 27 22.59 -1.78 -4.24
C TYR A 27 23.60 -0.71 -4.72
N GLY A 28 23.58 -0.36 -6.01
CA GLY A 28 24.51 0.58 -6.62
C GLY A 28 24.45 2.00 -6.01
N PRO A 29 25.51 2.80 -6.21
CA PRO A 29 25.55 4.19 -5.75
C PRO A 29 24.51 5.05 -6.48
N SER A 30 24.10 6.14 -5.83
CA SER A 30 23.23 7.17 -6.40
C SER A 30 24.03 8.39 -6.86
N ASP A 31 23.47 9.13 -7.81
CA ASP A 31 24.01 10.42 -8.25
C ASP A 31 23.90 11.52 -7.20
N VAL A 32 23.18 11.29 -6.10
CA VAL A 32 23.17 12.19 -4.95
C VAL A 32 24.14 11.78 -3.85
N ASP A 33 24.66 10.55 -3.77
CA ASP A 33 25.33 10.02 -2.57
C ASP A 33 26.53 10.88 -2.09
N HIS A 34 27.17 11.62 -3.00
CA HIS A 34 28.31 12.48 -2.72
C HIS A 34 27.93 13.92 -2.30
N LEU A 35 26.68 14.34 -2.51
CA LEU A 35 26.19 15.68 -2.20
C LEU A 35 25.88 15.80 -0.72
N THR A 36 26.03 16.98 -0.14
CA THR A 36 25.54 17.36 1.21
C THR A 36 24.06 17.75 1.17
N GLU A 37 23.43 17.90 2.34
CA GLU A 37 22.05 18.40 2.42
C GLU A 37 21.89 19.81 1.84
N GLU A 38 22.87 20.68 2.06
CA GLU A 38 22.87 22.04 1.53
C GLU A 38 23.00 22.04 0.01
N GLU A 39 23.91 21.23 -0.54
CA GLU A 39 24.08 21.06 -1.97
C GLU A 39 22.80 20.52 -2.63
N MET A 40 22.14 19.51 -2.04
CA MET A 40 20.87 18.99 -2.55
C MET A 40 19.76 20.05 -2.54
N ARG A 41 19.63 20.85 -1.46
CA ARG A 41 18.64 21.94 -1.40
C ARG A 41 18.93 23.06 -2.39
N SER A 42 20.17 23.19 -2.85
CA SER A 42 20.61 24.19 -3.83
C SER A 42 20.48 23.75 -5.29
N LEU A 43 20.09 22.50 -5.55
CA LEU A 43 19.97 21.99 -6.92
C LEU A 43 18.89 22.77 -7.71
N PRO A 44 19.09 22.93 -9.04
CA PRO A 44 18.12 23.62 -9.88
C PRO A 44 16.74 22.96 -9.82
N LYS A 45 15.68 23.77 -9.73
CA LYS A 45 14.31 23.28 -9.85
C LYS A 45 14.10 22.67 -11.23
N ARG A 46 13.55 21.46 -11.25
CA ARG A 46 13.12 20.77 -12.48
C ARG A 46 11.60 20.87 -12.63
N PRO A 47 11.07 20.65 -13.85
CA PRO A 47 9.64 20.42 -14.04
C PRO A 47 9.14 19.28 -13.14
N THR A 48 7.85 19.28 -12.87
CA THR A 48 7.21 18.13 -12.20
C THR A 48 7.29 16.90 -13.10
N LEU A 49 7.09 15.70 -12.54
CA LEU A 49 7.06 14.48 -13.35
C LEU A 49 5.90 14.53 -14.36
N SER A 50 4.77 15.11 -13.95
CA SER A 50 3.62 15.31 -14.82
C SER A 50 3.94 16.23 -16.00
N GLU A 51 4.67 17.32 -15.77
CA GLU A 51 5.12 18.25 -16.82
C GLU A 51 6.15 17.60 -17.75
N GLU A 52 7.12 16.85 -17.20
CA GLU A 52 8.18 16.18 -17.97
C GLU A 52 7.60 15.08 -18.88
N LEU A 53 6.60 14.35 -18.41
CA LEU A 53 6.00 13.22 -19.13
C LEU A 53 4.74 13.61 -19.92
N GLY A 54 4.24 14.83 -19.75
CA GLY A 54 3.02 15.33 -20.42
C GLY A 54 1.75 14.55 -20.03
N VAL A 55 1.71 13.97 -18.84
CA VAL A 55 0.59 13.16 -18.31
C VAL A 55 0.36 13.50 -16.84
N GLU A 56 -0.88 13.50 -16.38
CA GLU A 56 -1.19 13.75 -14.97
C GLU A 56 -0.85 12.52 -14.11
N LEU A 57 0.11 12.65 -13.19
CA LEU A 57 0.62 11.54 -12.36
C LEU A 57 0.24 11.63 -10.87
N GLY A 58 -0.36 12.73 -10.43
CA GLY A 58 -0.68 12.97 -9.02
C GLY A 58 0.56 13.25 -8.16
N ASP A 59 1.56 13.93 -8.72
CA ASP A 59 2.90 14.13 -8.17
C ASP A 59 3.05 15.39 -7.31
N ASN A 60 1.96 15.87 -6.69
CA ASN A 60 1.92 17.15 -5.95
C ASN A 60 3.01 17.32 -4.88
N ASN A 61 3.51 16.21 -4.32
CA ASN A 61 4.56 16.19 -3.29
C ASN A 61 5.84 15.49 -3.75
N ILE A 62 6.02 15.28 -5.06
CA ILE A 62 7.19 14.60 -5.64
C ILE A 62 7.92 15.57 -6.55
N LEU A 63 9.18 15.83 -6.25
CA LEU A 63 10.03 16.72 -7.03
C LEU A 63 11.19 15.93 -7.64
N ARG A 64 11.47 16.20 -8.91
CA ARG A 64 12.62 15.63 -9.58
C ARG A 64 13.89 16.35 -9.11
N LEU A 65 14.79 15.64 -8.45
CA LEU A 65 16.01 16.24 -7.89
C LEU A 65 17.19 16.10 -8.86
N THR A 66 17.42 14.90 -9.39
CA THR A 66 18.47 14.58 -10.37
C THR A 66 17.91 13.66 -11.45
N ASP A 67 18.74 13.13 -12.35
CA ASP A 67 18.30 12.10 -13.30
C ASP A 67 18.08 10.74 -12.63
N GLY A 68 18.73 10.49 -11.48
CA GLY A 68 18.61 9.27 -10.71
C GLY A 68 17.65 9.32 -9.52
N THR A 69 17.21 10.51 -9.08
CA THR A 69 16.49 10.64 -7.80
C THR A 69 15.27 11.55 -7.84
N VAL A 70 14.38 11.34 -6.87
CA VAL A 70 13.26 12.21 -6.51
C VAL A 70 13.34 12.60 -5.03
N ASP A 71 12.79 13.76 -4.72
CA ASP A 71 12.47 14.21 -3.37
C ASP A 71 10.96 14.08 -3.15
N LYS A 72 10.56 13.28 -2.17
CA LYS A 72 9.17 13.20 -1.73
C LYS A 72 8.99 13.93 -0.41
N ILE A 73 8.16 14.96 -0.41
CA ILE A 73 7.80 15.69 0.80
C ILE A 73 6.68 14.93 1.51
N VAL A 74 6.91 14.60 2.78
CA VAL A 74 5.94 13.92 3.65
C VAL A 74 5.73 14.69 4.94
N PHE A 75 4.53 14.54 5.50
CA PHE A 75 4.09 15.15 6.75
C PHE A 75 3.93 14.07 7.83
N ASP A 76 5.02 13.38 8.15
CA ASP A 76 5.02 12.22 9.07
C ASP A 76 6.14 12.29 10.13
N GLY A 77 6.55 13.51 10.47
CA GLY A 77 7.62 13.76 11.44
C GLY A 77 9.00 13.28 10.98
N PRO A 78 10.03 13.38 11.84
CA PRO A 78 11.43 13.17 11.48
C PRO A 78 11.77 11.73 11.05
N GLU A 79 10.97 10.75 11.48
CA GLU A 79 11.11 9.34 11.12
C GLU A 79 9.87 8.87 10.33
N PRO A 80 9.82 9.16 9.02
CA PRO A 80 8.65 8.86 8.23
C PRO A 80 8.47 7.35 8.08
N SER A 81 7.24 6.91 8.31
CA SER A 81 6.82 5.51 8.23
C SER A 81 7.05 4.94 6.83
N GLU A 82 6.85 5.75 5.79
CA GLU A 82 7.14 5.37 4.40
C GLU A 82 8.61 4.98 4.20
N ALA A 83 9.56 5.78 4.68
CA ALA A 83 10.99 5.48 4.53
C ALA A 83 11.36 4.20 5.31
N THR A 84 10.80 4.05 6.51
CA THR A 84 10.99 2.86 7.35
C THR A 84 10.45 1.60 6.67
N THR A 85 9.24 1.67 6.09
CA THR A 85 8.66 0.55 5.35
C THR A 85 9.47 0.24 4.09
N LEU A 86 9.88 1.25 3.32
CA LEU A 86 10.70 1.06 2.12
C LEU A 86 12.01 0.32 2.45
N ASP A 87 12.73 0.73 3.50
CA ASP A 87 13.94 0.04 3.95
C ASP A 87 13.66 -1.40 4.39
N MET A 88 12.57 -1.61 5.14
CA MET A 88 12.14 -2.95 5.56
C MET A 88 11.85 -3.87 4.36
N VAL A 89 11.08 -3.40 3.38
CA VAL A 89 10.75 -4.16 2.17
C VAL A 89 12.00 -4.40 1.33
N PHE A 90 12.86 -3.39 1.18
CA PHE A 90 14.10 -3.48 0.41
C PHE A 90 15.02 -4.58 0.95
N ARG A 91 15.19 -4.66 2.28
CA ARG A 91 16.07 -5.62 2.97
C ARG A 91 15.51 -7.04 3.05
N ASN A 92 14.20 -7.18 3.20
CA ASN A 92 13.58 -8.48 3.53
C ASN A 92 12.90 -9.17 2.35
N THR A 93 12.86 -8.53 1.17
CA THR A 93 12.14 -9.06 0.00
C THR A 93 12.92 -8.83 -1.29
N THR A 94 12.47 -9.48 -2.38
CA THR A 94 12.94 -9.22 -3.75
C THR A 94 12.03 -8.23 -4.48
N ILE A 95 11.08 -7.58 -3.79
CA ILE A 95 10.14 -6.63 -4.39
C ILE A 95 10.93 -5.40 -4.86
N PRO A 96 10.86 -5.01 -6.14
CA PRO A 96 11.43 -3.77 -6.61
C PRO A 96 10.68 -2.60 -5.98
N VAL A 97 11.38 -1.81 -5.16
CA VAL A 97 10.89 -0.61 -4.48
C VAL A 97 11.96 0.48 -4.59
N PRO A 98 11.60 1.77 -4.67
CA PRO A 98 12.58 2.86 -4.62
C PRO A 98 13.48 2.72 -3.40
N ARG A 99 14.80 2.79 -3.59
CA ARG A 99 15.73 2.76 -2.47
C ARG A 99 15.74 4.13 -1.81
N VAL A 100 15.46 4.18 -0.52
CA VAL A 100 15.67 5.39 0.30
C VAL A 100 17.18 5.65 0.34
N ARG A 101 17.58 6.83 -0.13
CA ARG A 101 18.95 7.32 -0.06
C ARG A 101 19.16 8.10 1.22
N ARG A 102 18.27 9.05 1.49
CA ARG A 102 18.32 9.91 2.68
C ARG A 102 16.94 10.35 3.13
N VAL A 103 16.84 10.65 4.42
CA VAL A 103 15.72 11.36 5.02
C VAL A 103 16.28 12.67 5.54
N ILE A 104 15.70 13.79 5.11
CA ILE A 104 16.19 15.13 5.39
C ILE A 104 15.08 15.94 6.04
N GLY A 105 15.36 16.53 7.20
CA GLY A 105 14.40 17.37 7.92
C GLY A 105 14.22 16.92 9.37
N THR A 106 13.90 17.87 10.23
CA THR A 106 13.69 17.66 11.67
C THR A 106 12.32 18.16 12.16
N GLY A 107 11.49 18.68 11.25
CA GLY A 107 10.18 19.29 11.53
C GLY A 107 9.01 18.44 11.01
N GLU A 108 7.89 19.10 10.75
CA GLU A 108 6.69 18.44 10.18
C GLU A 108 6.88 18.06 8.71
N ASP A 109 7.65 18.86 7.96
CA ASP A 109 7.96 18.62 6.55
C ASP A 109 9.29 17.88 6.45
N VAL A 110 9.23 16.65 5.99
CA VAL A 110 10.41 15.79 5.81
C VAL A 110 10.53 15.36 4.36
N SER A 111 11.74 15.47 3.82
CA SER A 111 12.09 15.04 2.48
C SER A 111 12.63 13.61 2.52
N ILE A 112 11.96 12.70 1.82
CA ILE A 112 12.48 11.36 1.52
C ILE A 112 13.16 11.42 0.16
N ILE A 113 14.50 11.42 0.18
CA ILE A 113 15.31 11.34 -1.04
C ILE A 113 15.45 9.87 -1.40
N MET A 114 14.97 9.49 -2.58
CA MET A 114 14.95 8.10 -3.03
C MET A 114 15.18 7.98 -4.54
N ASP A 115 15.49 6.76 -4.96
CA ASP A 115 15.68 6.45 -6.38
C ASP A 115 14.44 6.79 -7.22
N TYR A 116 14.67 7.45 -8.33
CA TYR A 116 13.67 7.59 -9.37
C TYR A 116 13.63 6.33 -10.24
N ILE A 117 12.44 5.80 -10.39
CA ILE A 117 12.21 4.61 -11.20
C ILE A 117 11.74 5.04 -12.59
N LYS A 118 12.59 4.82 -13.58
CA LYS A 118 12.24 5.03 -14.99
C LYS A 118 11.22 3.98 -15.42
N GLY A 119 10.07 4.44 -15.90
CA GLY A 119 9.00 3.57 -16.37
C GLY A 119 7.68 4.30 -16.49
N ARG A 120 6.60 3.54 -16.67
CA ARG A 120 5.24 4.07 -16.78
C ARG A 120 4.35 3.45 -15.72
N GLN A 121 3.46 4.25 -15.14
CA GLN A 121 2.41 3.73 -14.26
C GLN A 121 1.60 2.67 -15.00
N LEU A 122 1.34 1.55 -14.31
CA LEU A 122 0.61 0.41 -14.83
C LEU A 122 -0.72 0.87 -15.40
N GLY A 123 -1.39 1.80 -14.73
CA GLY A 123 -2.66 2.36 -15.16
C GLY A 123 -2.68 2.92 -16.58
N HIS A 124 -1.61 3.59 -17.01
CA HIS A 124 -1.51 4.19 -18.34
C HIS A 124 -1.21 3.17 -19.44
N VAL A 125 -0.53 2.07 -19.11
CA VAL A 125 -0.18 1.02 -20.07
C VAL A 125 -1.16 -0.16 -20.04
N TRP A 126 -1.98 -0.26 -18.99
CA TRP A 126 -2.94 -1.35 -18.81
C TRP A 126 -3.93 -1.51 -19.98
N PRO A 127 -4.47 -0.43 -20.58
CA PRO A 127 -5.38 -0.57 -21.73
C PRO A 127 -4.73 -1.20 -22.97
N THR A 128 -3.40 -1.09 -23.11
CA THR A 128 -2.66 -1.61 -24.27
C THR A 128 -2.05 -2.99 -24.03
N MET A 129 -2.05 -3.47 -22.78
CA MET A 129 -1.57 -4.81 -22.44
C MET A 129 -2.51 -5.91 -22.94
N SER A 130 -1.91 -6.96 -23.50
CA SER A 130 -2.58 -8.21 -23.82
C SER A 130 -3.08 -8.93 -22.57
N PHE A 131 -4.00 -9.88 -22.76
CA PHE A 131 -4.49 -10.75 -21.69
C PHE A 131 -3.37 -11.44 -20.90
N PHE A 132 -2.34 -11.95 -21.59
CA PHE A 132 -1.24 -12.67 -20.95
C PHE A 132 -0.32 -11.74 -20.15
N GLU A 133 -0.13 -10.49 -20.59
CA GLU A 133 0.63 -9.48 -19.84
C GLU A 133 -0.12 -9.07 -18.57
N LYS A 134 -1.42 -8.81 -18.66
CA LYS A 134 -2.26 -8.54 -17.48
C LYS A 134 -2.25 -9.71 -16.50
N LEU A 135 -2.31 -10.95 -17.00
CA LEU A 135 -2.20 -12.14 -16.17
C LEU A 135 -0.83 -12.23 -15.48
N ARG A 136 0.26 -11.99 -16.22
CA ARG A 136 1.63 -11.94 -15.68
C ARG A 136 1.76 -10.92 -14.55
N VAL A 137 1.17 -9.74 -14.70
CA VAL A 137 1.11 -8.72 -13.63
C VAL A 137 0.43 -9.31 -12.39
N GLY A 138 -0.72 -9.97 -12.53
CA GLY A 138 -1.42 -10.62 -11.43
C GLY A 138 -0.56 -11.64 -10.68
N PHE A 139 0.18 -12.50 -11.39
CA PHE A 139 1.10 -13.46 -10.76
C PHE A 139 2.26 -12.77 -10.02
N ILE A 140 2.85 -11.73 -10.61
CA ILE A 140 3.94 -10.99 -9.98
C ILE A 140 3.44 -10.32 -8.69
N LEU A 141 2.30 -9.64 -8.74
CA LEU A 141 1.72 -8.98 -7.56
C LEU A 141 1.30 -9.98 -6.49
N ARG A 142 0.73 -11.14 -6.86
CA ARG A 142 0.45 -12.23 -5.90
C ARG A 142 1.70 -12.63 -5.14
N ARG A 143 2.81 -12.82 -5.85
CA ARG A 143 4.11 -13.16 -5.24
C ARG A 143 4.62 -12.04 -4.33
N TYR A 144 4.46 -10.78 -4.71
CA TYR A 144 4.84 -9.64 -3.85
C TYR A 144 4.01 -9.63 -2.56
N ILE A 145 2.69 -9.78 -2.63
CA ILE A 145 1.82 -9.86 -1.44
C ILE A 145 2.24 -11.00 -0.51
N ARG A 146 2.62 -12.16 -1.05
CA ARG A 146 3.13 -13.28 -0.24
C ARG A 146 4.43 -12.90 0.47
N GLN A 147 5.36 -12.24 -0.23
CA GLN A 147 6.61 -11.78 0.37
C GLN A 147 6.35 -10.80 1.52
N LEU A 148 5.47 -9.79 1.31
CA LEU A 148 5.10 -8.83 2.38
C LEU A 148 4.53 -9.54 3.61
N ARG A 149 3.67 -10.54 3.39
CA ARG A 149 3.07 -11.35 4.47
C ARG A 149 4.06 -12.23 5.22
N THR A 150 5.23 -12.50 4.62
CA THR A 150 6.28 -13.31 5.26
C THR A 150 7.29 -12.50 6.06
N ILE A 151 7.29 -11.16 5.94
CA ILE A 151 8.20 -10.29 6.69
C ILE A 151 7.94 -10.49 8.19
N ARG A 152 8.95 -11.00 8.89
CA ARG A 152 8.95 -11.14 10.35
C ARG A 152 9.62 -9.91 10.93
N HIS A 153 8.83 -9.04 11.55
CA HIS A 153 9.33 -7.85 12.22
C HIS A 153 8.72 -7.78 13.62
N SER A 154 9.51 -7.41 14.63
CA SER A 154 9.03 -7.31 16.02
C SER A 154 7.84 -6.35 16.16
N ARG A 155 7.87 -5.24 15.39
CA ARG A 155 6.78 -4.24 15.30
C ARG A 155 5.43 -4.82 14.82
N ALA A 156 5.39 -6.00 14.22
CA ALA A 156 4.16 -6.63 13.72
C ALA A 156 3.16 -7.05 14.82
N VAL A 157 3.45 -6.81 16.10
CA VAL A 157 2.49 -7.00 17.20
C VAL A 157 1.62 -5.77 17.46
N VAL A 158 2.06 -4.60 16.99
CA VAL A 158 1.31 -3.35 17.09
C VAL A 158 0.74 -3.04 15.69
N PRO A 159 -0.54 -2.72 15.55
CA PRO A 159 -1.10 -2.36 14.26
C PRO A 159 -0.69 -0.94 13.84
N GLY A 160 -0.82 -0.63 12.56
CA GLY A 160 -0.58 0.70 12.02
C GLY A 160 0.74 0.87 11.27
N PRO A 161 1.09 2.12 10.91
CA PRO A 161 2.30 2.44 10.17
C PRO A 161 3.58 1.96 10.87
N ALA A 162 4.63 1.71 10.07
CA ALA A 162 5.94 1.39 10.61
C ALA A 162 6.47 2.55 11.47
N ALA A 163 7.09 2.22 12.59
CA ALA A 163 7.60 3.17 13.56
C ALA A 163 8.81 2.58 14.29
N PRO A 164 9.68 3.41 14.87
CA PRO A 164 10.72 2.94 15.79
C PRO A 164 10.13 2.15 16.97
N GLY A 165 10.76 1.02 17.29
CA GLY A 165 10.39 0.19 18.44
C GLY A 165 8.96 -0.37 18.34
N PHE A 166 8.10 0.05 19.27
CA PHE A 166 6.69 -0.37 19.38
C PHE A 166 5.73 0.82 19.43
N GLU A 167 6.18 2.01 19.01
CA GLU A 167 5.35 3.21 19.01
C GLU A 167 4.12 3.00 18.12
N ALA A 168 2.93 3.26 18.68
CA ALA A 168 1.69 3.23 17.94
C ALA A 168 1.49 4.56 17.21
N ARG A 169 1.13 4.52 15.93
CA ARG A 169 0.94 5.70 15.08
C ARG A 169 -0.49 5.78 14.54
N VAL A 170 -0.93 7.01 14.24
CA VAL A 170 -2.22 7.27 13.57
C VAL A 170 -2.26 6.54 12.23
N CYS A 171 -3.37 5.86 11.95
CA CYS A 171 -3.51 5.08 10.73
C CYS A 171 -3.92 5.99 9.56
N GLN A 172 -3.08 6.06 8.52
CA GLN A 172 -3.30 6.94 7.37
C GLN A 172 -4.04 6.28 6.19
N SER A 173 -4.30 4.97 6.27
CA SER A 173 -4.94 4.20 5.19
C SER A 173 -6.42 4.55 5.00
N HIS A 174 -6.87 4.55 3.74
CA HIS A 174 -8.26 4.80 3.34
C HIS A 174 -9.26 3.81 3.92
N ILE A 175 -8.83 2.63 4.39
CA ILE A 175 -9.72 1.68 5.08
C ILE A 175 -10.33 2.29 6.33
N PHE A 176 -9.66 3.26 6.93
CA PHE A 176 -10.15 4.00 8.09
C PHE A 176 -11.03 5.18 7.69
N GLY A 177 -11.40 5.41 6.42
CA GLY A 177 -12.21 6.55 5.95
C GLY A 177 -11.40 7.83 5.67
N THR A 178 -12.05 8.99 5.51
CA THR A 178 -11.37 10.29 5.32
C THR A 178 -10.32 10.52 6.41
N ARG A 179 -9.10 10.96 6.06
CA ARG A 179 -8.03 11.16 7.06
C ARG A 179 -8.54 12.02 8.21
N GLN A 180 -8.59 11.41 9.40
CA GLN A 180 -9.00 12.05 10.63
C GLN A 180 -7.85 11.90 11.64
N PRO A 181 -7.50 12.96 12.40
CA PRO A 181 -6.37 12.92 13.32
C PRO A 181 -6.48 11.83 14.41
N GLN A 182 -7.69 11.32 14.68
CA GLN A 182 -7.98 10.42 15.79
C GLN A 182 -8.21 8.95 15.42
N ARG A 183 -7.90 8.53 14.18
CA ARG A 183 -8.09 7.13 13.76
C ARG A 183 -6.82 6.32 14.03
N GLY A 184 -6.77 5.78 15.24
CA GLY A 184 -5.52 5.40 15.90
C GLY A 184 -4.90 6.60 16.63
N PRO A 185 -3.73 6.44 17.28
CA PRO A 185 -2.92 5.22 17.33
C PRO A 185 -3.57 4.08 18.13
N PHE A 186 -3.30 2.84 17.72
CA PHE A 186 -3.74 1.63 18.43
C PHE A 186 -2.52 0.94 19.04
N ALA A 187 -2.46 0.82 20.36
CA ALA A 187 -1.31 0.25 21.06
C ALA A 187 -1.24 -1.28 20.92
N SER A 188 -2.34 -1.94 20.54
CA SER A 188 -2.39 -3.39 20.38
C SER A 188 -3.37 -3.83 19.30
N TYR A 189 -3.24 -5.07 18.83
CA TYR A 189 -4.20 -5.64 17.89
C TYR A 189 -5.61 -5.74 18.50
N ALA A 190 -5.71 -6.00 19.81
CA ALA A 190 -6.99 -6.00 20.52
C ALA A 190 -7.69 -4.64 20.50
N GLU A 191 -6.96 -3.53 20.59
CA GLU A 191 -7.53 -2.19 20.47
C GLU A 191 -8.05 -1.89 19.05
N LEU A 192 -7.31 -2.32 18.02
CA LEU A 192 -7.79 -2.21 16.64
C LEU A 192 -9.08 -3.03 16.44
N ALA A 193 -9.12 -4.26 16.96
CA ALA A 193 -10.31 -5.11 16.89
C ALA A 193 -11.50 -4.50 17.65
N ALA A 194 -11.26 -3.96 18.86
CA ALA A 194 -12.28 -3.28 19.65
C ALA A 194 -12.83 -2.04 18.92
N PHE A 195 -11.97 -1.23 18.31
CA PHE A 195 -12.38 -0.10 17.48
C PHE A 195 -13.31 -0.53 16.34
N TRP A 196 -12.94 -1.56 15.58
CA TRP A 196 -13.75 -2.01 14.47
C TRP A 196 -15.07 -2.68 14.91
N ASN A 197 -15.06 -3.41 16.03
CA ASN A 197 -16.28 -3.94 16.63
C ASN A 197 -17.22 -2.81 17.12
N GLU A 198 -16.66 -1.72 17.65
CA GLU A 198 -17.40 -0.51 17.99
C GLU A 198 -18.05 0.10 16.74
N ARG A 199 -17.28 0.31 15.68
CA ARG A 199 -17.80 0.84 14.40
C ARG A 199 -18.89 -0.05 13.81
N ASN A 200 -18.75 -1.36 13.91
CA ASN A 200 -19.76 -2.33 13.50
C ASN A 200 -21.06 -2.15 14.29
N ARG A 201 -20.99 -1.97 15.62
CA ARG A 201 -22.16 -1.73 16.46
C ARG A 201 -22.82 -0.38 16.19
N SER A 202 -22.02 0.69 16.07
CA SER A 202 -22.54 2.02 15.73
C SER A 202 -23.23 2.02 14.36
N SER A 203 -22.71 1.30 13.36
CA SER A 203 -23.39 1.17 12.05
C SER A 203 -24.77 0.50 12.18
N MET A 204 -24.88 -0.55 13.00
CA MET A 204 -26.17 -1.21 13.28
C MET A 204 -27.17 -0.26 13.96
N GLU A 205 -26.71 0.56 14.90
CA GLU A 205 -27.52 1.58 15.57
C GLU A 205 -28.00 2.66 14.58
N ILE A 206 -27.12 3.06 13.65
CA ILE A 206 -27.47 4.02 12.60
C ILE A 206 -28.50 3.44 11.62
N GLU A 207 -28.30 2.21 11.17
CA GLU A 207 -29.20 1.49 10.27
C GLU A 207 -30.62 1.38 10.85
N THR A 208 -30.71 1.01 12.12
CA THR A 208 -31.99 0.83 12.82
C THR A 208 -32.67 2.17 13.15
N THR A 209 -31.90 3.18 13.54
CA THR A 209 -32.45 4.47 14.00
C THR A 209 -32.77 5.44 12.87
N TYR A 210 -31.91 5.52 11.85
CA TYR A 210 -31.99 6.57 10.83
C TYR A 210 -32.38 6.05 9.44
N TRP A 211 -32.15 4.77 9.15
CA TRP A 211 -32.45 4.19 7.83
C TRP A 211 -33.62 3.21 7.84
N ASN A 212 -34.32 3.07 8.97
CA ASN A 212 -35.50 2.20 9.14
C ASN A 212 -35.25 0.74 8.77
N VAL A 213 -34.00 0.26 8.91
CA VAL A 213 -33.68 -1.17 8.75
C VAL A 213 -34.31 -1.95 9.93
N PRO A 214 -35.08 -3.01 9.69
CA PRO A 214 -35.65 -3.83 10.77
C PRO A 214 -34.55 -4.33 11.73
N PRO A 215 -34.76 -4.29 13.07
CA PRO A 215 -33.73 -4.69 14.04
C PRO A 215 -33.17 -6.10 13.83
N GLU A 216 -34.03 -7.04 13.43
CA GLU A 216 -33.63 -8.43 13.13
C GLU A 216 -32.71 -8.54 11.90
N GLU A 217 -32.95 -7.71 10.87
CA GLU A 217 -32.14 -7.66 9.66
C GLU A 217 -30.77 -7.01 9.97
N ALA A 218 -30.77 -5.88 10.67
CA ALA A 218 -29.56 -5.20 11.10
C ALA A 218 -28.70 -6.12 12.00
N GLN A 219 -29.31 -6.78 12.99
CA GLN A 219 -28.62 -7.72 13.86
C GLN A 219 -28.02 -8.89 13.08
N ALA A 220 -28.75 -9.46 12.11
CA ALA A 220 -28.23 -10.52 11.25
C ALA A 220 -27.03 -10.05 10.40
N CYS A 221 -27.05 -8.79 9.95
CA CYS A 221 -25.98 -8.19 9.15
C CYS A 221 -24.72 -7.85 9.95
N HIS A 222 -24.85 -7.61 11.27
CA HIS A 222 -23.78 -7.15 12.17
C HIS A 222 -23.36 -8.19 13.23
N LYS A 223 -23.89 -9.41 13.18
CA LYS A 223 -23.66 -10.46 14.19
C LYS A 223 -22.21 -10.93 14.34
N GLU A 224 -21.42 -10.83 13.28
CA GLU A 224 -20.04 -11.34 13.27
C GLU A 224 -19.08 -10.27 13.79
N PRO A 225 -18.12 -10.64 14.64
CA PRO A 225 -17.09 -9.71 15.10
C PRO A 225 -16.05 -9.47 14.00
N PHE A 226 -15.18 -8.49 14.25
CA PHE A 226 -13.97 -8.25 13.49
C PHE A 226 -13.09 -9.51 13.44
N ASP A 227 -12.60 -9.85 12.25
CA ASP A 227 -11.74 -11.02 12.03
C ASP A 227 -10.27 -10.69 12.35
N ASP A 228 -9.84 -11.08 13.55
CA ASP A 228 -8.47 -11.02 14.05
C ASP A 228 -7.80 -12.41 14.18
N SER A 229 -8.32 -13.40 13.44
CA SER A 229 -7.89 -14.81 13.53
C SER A 229 -6.45 -15.09 13.08
N HIS A 230 -5.82 -14.13 12.40
CA HIS A 230 -4.46 -14.26 11.85
C HIS A 230 -3.58 -13.11 12.34
N PRO A 231 -2.27 -13.33 12.53
CA PRO A 231 -1.34 -12.27 12.88
C PRO A 231 -1.37 -11.10 11.89
N LEU A 232 -1.01 -9.91 12.37
CA LEU A 232 -0.78 -8.76 11.51
C LEU A 232 0.35 -9.06 10.53
N VAL A 233 0.21 -8.53 9.33
CA VAL A 233 1.18 -8.64 8.24
C VAL A 233 1.47 -7.26 7.68
N LEU A 234 2.62 -7.08 7.04
CA LEU A 234 2.87 -5.85 6.30
C LEU A 234 1.93 -5.79 5.09
N THR A 235 1.20 -4.69 4.97
CA THR A 235 0.37 -4.36 3.80
C THR A 235 0.87 -3.06 3.19
N HIS A 236 0.76 -2.93 1.87
CA HIS A 236 1.04 -1.69 1.17
C HIS A 236 0.03 -0.59 1.54
N GLY A 237 -1.23 -0.97 1.73
CA GLY A 237 -2.27 -0.07 2.23
C GLY A 237 -2.80 0.95 1.20
N ASP A 238 -2.23 0.94 -0.01
CA ASP A 238 -2.66 1.74 -1.16
C ASP A 238 -2.32 1.07 -2.51
N LEU A 239 -2.42 -0.26 -2.60
CA LEU A 239 -2.02 -0.97 -3.83
C LEU A 239 -3.04 -0.80 -4.95
N ASN A 240 -2.77 0.10 -5.89
CA ASN A 240 -3.58 0.32 -7.09
C ASN A 240 -2.68 0.49 -8.34
N MET A 241 -3.28 0.59 -9.53
CA MET A 241 -2.50 0.66 -10.79
C MET A 241 -1.66 1.93 -10.96
N ARG A 242 -1.88 2.99 -10.16
CA ARG A 242 -1.02 4.19 -10.14
C ARG A 242 0.26 3.93 -9.35
N ASN A 243 0.19 3.04 -8.36
CA ASN A 243 1.29 2.71 -7.44
C ASN A 243 2.10 1.48 -7.89
N VAL A 244 1.88 1.01 -9.13
CA VAL A 244 2.70 -0.01 -9.79
C VAL A 244 3.32 0.62 -11.03
N LEU A 245 4.65 0.61 -11.14
CA LEU A 245 5.35 1.04 -12.35
C LEU A 245 5.80 -0.17 -13.15
N VAL A 246 5.59 -0.13 -14.47
CA VAL A 246 6.31 -0.98 -15.42
C VAL A 246 7.62 -0.29 -15.72
N GLY A 247 8.70 -0.76 -15.10
CA GLY A 247 10.04 -0.21 -15.25
C GLY A 247 10.62 -0.48 -16.64
N ASP A 248 11.52 0.39 -17.10
CA ASP A 248 12.25 0.20 -18.36
C ASP A 248 13.15 -1.05 -18.32
N ASP A 249 13.47 -1.54 -17.13
CA ASP A 249 14.16 -2.81 -16.87
C ASP A 249 13.24 -4.05 -16.97
N GLY A 250 11.97 -3.85 -17.30
CA GLY A 250 10.96 -4.91 -17.44
C GLY A 250 10.44 -5.45 -16.10
N ARG A 251 10.80 -4.84 -14.96
CA ARG A 251 10.30 -5.22 -13.63
C ARG A 251 9.06 -4.42 -13.27
N LEU A 252 8.24 -4.99 -12.39
CA LEU A 252 7.13 -4.26 -11.76
C LEU A 252 7.62 -3.70 -10.42
N TRP A 253 7.63 -2.38 -10.32
CA TRP A 253 8.05 -1.65 -9.12
C TRP A 253 6.84 -1.19 -8.33
N LEU A 254 6.87 -1.35 -7.01
CA LEU A 254 5.86 -0.81 -6.10
C LEU A 254 6.34 0.50 -5.50
N ILE A 255 5.52 1.54 -5.61
CA ILE A 255 5.81 2.89 -5.14
C ILE A 255 4.70 3.38 -4.20
N ASP A 256 4.94 4.50 -3.53
CA ASP A 256 4.00 5.16 -2.63
C ASP A 256 3.57 4.30 -1.42
N TRP A 257 4.47 4.18 -0.45
CA TRP A 257 4.27 3.36 0.75
C TRP A 257 3.74 4.17 1.93
N GLY A 258 3.22 5.39 1.70
CA GLY A 258 2.75 6.29 2.76
C GLY A 258 1.56 5.77 3.57
N ALA A 259 0.74 4.89 2.98
CA ALA A 259 -0.39 4.24 3.66
C ALA A 259 -0.07 2.85 4.22
N SER A 260 1.19 2.41 4.11
CA SER A 260 1.61 1.07 4.51
C SER A 260 1.64 0.88 6.02
N GLY A 261 1.60 -0.37 6.45
CA GLY A 261 1.67 -0.71 7.87
C GLY A 261 1.38 -2.17 8.16
N PHE A 262 1.44 -2.52 9.44
CA PHE A 262 1.08 -3.84 9.93
C PHE A 262 -0.42 -3.90 10.20
N TYR A 263 -1.13 -4.71 9.43
CA TYR A 263 -2.58 -4.79 9.41
C TYR A 263 -3.06 -6.24 9.23
N PRO A 264 -4.35 -6.54 9.49
CA PRO A 264 -4.90 -7.87 9.24
C PRO A 264 -4.66 -8.33 7.80
N ILE A 265 -4.48 -9.64 7.61
CA ILE A 265 -4.14 -10.22 6.29
C ILE A 265 -5.14 -9.86 5.18
N TRP A 266 -6.39 -9.61 5.53
CA TRP A 266 -7.47 -9.27 4.62
C TRP A 266 -7.54 -7.77 4.25
N PHE A 267 -6.83 -6.88 4.96
CA PHE A 267 -6.89 -5.43 4.74
C PHE A 267 -6.50 -5.05 3.31
N GLU A 268 -5.43 -5.63 2.75
CA GLU A 268 -5.00 -5.30 1.38
C GLU A 268 -6.11 -5.56 0.36
N PHE A 269 -6.81 -6.71 0.45
CA PHE A 269 -7.92 -7.03 -0.44
C PHE A 269 -9.09 -6.04 -0.29
N THR A 270 -9.44 -5.70 0.95
CA THR A 270 -10.52 -4.75 1.26
C THR A 270 -10.19 -3.35 0.73
N ILE A 271 -8.95 -2.87 0.93
CA ILE A 271 -8.47 -1.58 0.46
C ILE A 271 -8.52 -1.52 -1.07
N MET A 272 -7.94 -2.50 -1.76
CA MET A 272 -7.98 -2.57 -3.22
C MET A 272 -9.41 -2.52 -3.76
N THR A 273 -10.32 -3.28 -3.13
CA THR A 273 -11.74 -3.33 -3.51
C THR A 273 -12.45 -1.99 -3.27
N TYR A 274 -12.16 -1.34 -2.14
CA TYR A 274 -12.73 -0.03 -1.81
C TYR A 274 -12.29 1.04 -2.80
N GLN A 275 -10.99 1.11 -3.11
CA GLN A 275 -10.44 2.09 -4.04
C GLN A 275 -11.00 1.95 -5.46
N ALA A 276 -11.11 0.72 -5.96
CA ALA A 276 -11.67 0.48 -7.29
C ALA A 276 -13.16 0.86 -7.40
N LYS A 277 -13.91 0.84 -6.29
CA LYS A 277 -15.34 1.15 -6.28
C LYS A 277 -15.66 2.61 -5.96
N VAL A 278 -14.89 3.24 -5.06
CA VAL A 278 -15.25 4.51 -4.43
C VAL A 278 -14.39 5.67 -4.92
N ILE A 279 -13.09 5.45 -5.16
CA ILE A 279 -12.16 6.55 -5.48
C ILE A 279 -12.12 6.86 -6.98
N GLY A 280 -12.72 6.01 -7.83
CA GLY A 280 -12.88 6.31 -9.26
C GLY A 280 -11.54 6.62 -9.93
N ALA A 281 -10.53 5.76 -9.75
CA ALA A 281 -9.31 5.90 -10.53
C ALA A 281 -9.68 5.95 -12.02
N PRO A 282 -9.07 6.85 -12.83
CA PRO A 282 -9.50 7.19 -14.18
C PRO A 282 -9.20 6.10 -15.24
N ILE A 283 -9.37 4.84 -14.84
CA ILE A 283 -9.34 3.67 -15.70
C ILE A 283 -10.71 3.03 -15.48
N GLU A 284 -11.69 3.58 -16.19
CA GLU A 284 -13.08 3.12 -16.26
C GLU A 284 -13.15 1.58 -16.11
N ASP A 285 -13.78 1.12 -15.04
CA ASP A 285 -14.31 -0.24 -14.87
C ASP A 285 -13.47 -1.37 -15.50
N ASP A 286 -12.15 -1.45 -15.27
CA ASP A 286 -11.41 -2.62 -15.76
C ASP A 286 -11.75 -3.84 -14.87
N VAL A 287 -12.80 -4.52 -15.29
CA VAL A 287 -13.33 -5.77 -14.75
C VAL A 287 -12.22 -6.82 -14.59
N PHE A 288 -11.19 -6.78 -15.43
CA PHE A 288 -10.07 -7.71 -15.32
C PHE A 288 -9.20 -7.41 -14.09
N TRP A 289 -8.85 -6.15 -13.82
CA TRP A 289 -8.13 -5.76 -12.61
C TRP A 289 -8.89 -6.20 -11.34
N MET A 290 -10.19 -5.93 -11.28
CA MET A 290 -11.04 -6.38 -10.16
C MET A 290 -11.08 -7.91 -10.02
N ARG A 291 -11.10 -8.65 -11.14
CA ARG A 291 -11.04 -10.11 -11.15
C ARG A 291 -9.68 -10.67 -10.70
N LEU A 292 -8.59 -9.90 -10.84
CA LEU A 292 -7.27 -10.30 -10.35
C LEU A 292 -7.10 -10.08 -8.85
N MET A 293 -7.76 -9.09 -8.23
CA MET A 293 -7.64 -8.81 -6.79
C MET A 293 -7.77 -10.04 -5.86
N PRO A 294 -8.81 -10.90 -5.99
CA PRO A 294 -8.93 -12.10 -5.14
C PRO A 294 -7.82 -13.12 -5.41
N PHE A 295 -7.24 -13.12 -6.61
CA PHE A 295 -6.09 -13.97 -6.95
C PHE A 295 -4.80 -13.39 -6.36
N ILE A 296 -4.61 -12.07 -6.39
CA ILE A 296 -3.43 -11.37 -5.85
C ILE A 296 -3.41 -11.45 -4.32
N CYS A 297 -4.48 -10.98 -3.68
CA CYS A 297 -4.52 -10.80 -2.23
C CYS A 297 -5.19 -11.96 -1.49
N GLY A 298 -5.98 -12.78 -2.17
CA GLY A 298 -6.86 -13.76 -1.53
C GLY A 298 -8.32 -13.30 -1.53
N PRO A 299 -9.29 -14.22 -1.60
CA PRO A 299 -10.71 -13.90 -1.81
C PRO A 299 -11.42 -13.52 -0.49
N TYR A 300 -10.96 -12.46 0.18
CA TYR A 300 -11.51 -11.98 1.46
C TYR A 300 -12.84 -11.20 1.27
N TYR A 301 -13.75 -11.71 0.43
CA TYR A 301 -15.04 -11.08 0.12
C TYR A 301 -15.93 -10.90 1.34
N HIS A 302 -15.85 -11.86 2.26
CA HIS A 302 -16.62 -11.81 3.50
C HIS A 302 -16.16 -10.64 4.37
N GLN A 303 -14.85 -10.54 4.64
CA GLN A 303 -14.25 -9.45 5.41
C GLN A 303 -14.42 -8.09 4.72
N ALA A 304 -14.33 -8.03 3.39
CA ALA A 304 -14.58 -6.79 2.66
C ALA A 304 -16.04 -6.31 2.78
N ARG A 305 -17.03 -7.21 2.76
CA ARG A 305 -18.44 -6.86 3.01
C ARG A 305 -18.66 -6.44 4.46
N TRP A 306 -18.07 -7.17 5.40
CA TRP A 306 -18.12 -6.85 6.82
C TRP A 306 -17.58 -5.43 7.07
N HIS A 307 -16.40 -5.14 6.54
CA HIS A 307 -15.78 -3.81 6.63
C HIS A 307 -16.65 -2.74 5.99
N SER A 308 -17.20 -2.98 4.80
CA SER A 308 -18.09 -2.00 4.14
C SER A 308 -19.26 -1.58 5.04
N ARG A 309 -19.87 -2.50 5.78
CA ARG A 309 -20.96 -2.19 6.73
C ARG A 309 -20.44 -1.47 7.97
N ALA A 310 -19.38 -1.99 8.59
CA ALA A 310 -18.79 -1.37 9.77
C ALA A 310 -18.27 0.05 9.50
N SER A 311 -17.77 0.29 8.29
CA SER A 311 -17.20 1.58 7.89
C SER A 311 -18.23 2.70 7.71
N SER A 312 -19.51 2.37 7.54
CA SER A 312 -20.59 3.37 7.40
C SER A 312 -20.62 4.37 8.57
N SER A 313 -20.36 3.90 9.80
CA SER A 313 -20.33 4.74 11.00
C SER A 313 -19.09 5.62 11.14
N LEU A 314 -18.08 5.48 10.27
CA LEU A 314 -16.87 6.31 10.33
C LEU A 314 -17.16 7.79 10.06
N ASN A 315 -18.19 8.09 9.27
CA ASN A 315 -18.60 9.45 8.93
C ASN A 315 -19.64 10.04 9.88
N PHE A 316 -20.06 9.30 10.91
CA PHE A 316 -21.04 9.72 11.92
C PHE A 316 -20.38 10.10 13.25
N LEU A 317 -19.14 10.59 13.18
CA LEU A 317 -18.37 11.15 14.29
C LEU A 317 -17.91 12.56 13.93
#